data_AF-A0A958W418-F1
#
_entry.id   AF-A0A958W418-F1
#
_cell.length_a   1.000
_cell.length_b   1.000
_cell.length_c   1.000
_cell.angle_alpha   90.00
_cell.angle_beta   90.00
_cell.angle_gamma   90.00
#
_symmetry.space_group_name_H-M   'P 1'
#
loop_
_entity.id
_entity.type
_entity.pdbx_description
1 polymer ?
#
loop_
_entity_poly.entity_id
_entity_poly.type
_entity_poly.pdbx_seq_one_letter_code
_entity_poly.pdbx_strand_id
1 'polypeptide(L)'
;MVPFLKDIAQKIVAHPNLSNLTIVFPNRRAALFFQKYLAESLTKPAWSPKLISIESFFSSLSDLREPDRLSLIYRLYKVYNEVMKSEEAFDRFYFWGDMLLRDFDEVDKYMVNAQLMFRDLSQLKELDESFDFLTEEQREFLKGFWVSFEEKPAGSKEEFLKVWRKLPKVYAEYVKSLKKEKLGYEGMIHKEVAEKVMAKGVLGKKEKGEQYIFAGFNALTKAEENIISYFVGEGANCYWDIDAYYMEDKWQEAGQFFRQYRNHPILSRTFEVPPNNFKGAAKEIKLTGVPQRIGQAKLVGQALSENLPPPSEIEKTVIVLPDESMLLPILHSLPPELSDVNVTMGYPLRNTPLYNLLDLLIDLQLQRKGNYFSHRQ
;
A
#
# COMPACT_ATOMS: atom_id res chain seq x y z
N MET A 1 17.56 -20.49 9.71
CA MET A 1 16.45 -20.37 8.74
C MET A 1 16.98 -19.73 7.48
N VAL A 2 16.68 -20.29 6.30
CA VAL A 2 17.01 -19.68 5.02
C VAL A 2 15.94 -18.61 4.72
N PRO A 3 16.30 -17.38 4.32
CA PRO A 3 15.33 -16.36 3.95
C PRO A 3 14.45 -16.82 2.77
N PHE A 4 13.16 -16.48 2.79
CA PHE A 4 12.19 -16.89 1.76
C PHE A 4 12.64 -16.60 0.32
N LEU A 5 13.08 -15.36 0.04
CA LEU A 5 13.56 -15.00 -1.30
C LEU A 5 14.83 -15.77 -1.70
N LYS A 6 15.67 -16.17 -0.74
CA LYS A 6 16.85 -16.98 -0.99
C LYS A 6 16.48 -18.44 -1.28
N ASP A 7 15.49 -18.99 -0.59
CA ASP A 7 14.94 -20.32 -0.88
C ASP A 7 14.40 -20.40 -2.33
N ILE A 8 13.60 -19.41 -2.73
CA ILE A 8 13.08 -19.33 -4.10
C ILE A 8 14.23 -19.19 -5.11
N ALA A 9 15.22 -18.33 -4.83
CA ALA A 9 16.37 -18.17 -5.71
C ALA A 9 17.11 -19.50 -5.92
N GLN A 10 17.34 -20.26 -4.85
CA GLN A 10 17.99 -21.58 -4.92
C GLN A 10 17.16 -22.60 -5.72
N LYS A 11 15.83 -22.61 -5.55
CA LYS A 11 14.92 -23.46 -6.33
C LYS A 11 14.95 -23.13 -7.82
N ILE A 12 15.01 -21.84 -8.16
CA ILE A 12 14.93 -21.36 -9.55
C ILE A 12 16.26 -21.48 -10.29
N VAL A 13 17.42 -21.45 -9.63
CA VAL A 13 18.73 -21.59 -10.30
C VAL A 13 18.86 -22.88 -11.12
N ALA A 14 18.16 -23.95 -10.73
CA ALA A 14 18.12 -25.20 -11.49
C ALA A 14 17.32 -25.12 -12.80
N HIS A 15 16.60 -24.01 -13.04
CA HIS A 15 15.79 -23.83 -14.23
C HIS A 15 16.67 -23.76 -15.50
N PRO A 16 16.35 -24.53 -16.55
CA PRO A 16 17.22 -24.65 -17.73
C PRO A 16 17.38 -23.34 -18.50
N ASN A 17 16.38 -22.46 -18.43
CA ASN A 17 16.44 -21.15 -19.07
C ASN A 17 15.81 -20.07 -18.20
N LEU A 18 16.66 -19.31 -17.49
CA LEU A 18 16.23 -18.23 -16.61
C LEU A 18 15.67 -17.03 -17.37
N SER A 19 16.11 -16.75 -18.60
CA SER A 19 15.64 -15.57 -19.36
C SER A 19 14.18 -15.66 -19.78
N ASN A 20 13.60 -16.87 -19.79
CA ASN A 20 12.20 -17.11 -20.13
C ASN A 20 11.27 -17.00 -18.91
N LEU A 21 11.80 -16.76 -17.72
CA LEU A 21 11.01 -16.60 -16.50
C LEU A 21 10.69 -15.13 -16.26
N THR A 22 9.43 -14.86 -15.97
CA THR A 22 8.96 -13.60 -15.40
C THR A 22 8.51 -13.83 -13.97
N ILE A 23 9.22 -13.22 -13.01
CA ILE A 23 8.91 -13.31 -11.58
C ILE A 23 8.25 -12.00 -11.13
N VAL A 24 7.03 -12.13 -10.61
CA VAL A 24 6.19 -11.03 -10.15
C VAL A 24 6.20 -10.99 -8.63
N PHE A 25 6.50 -9.82 -8.07
CA PHE A 25 6.54 -9.57 -6.63
C PHE A 25 5.49 -8.52 -6.21
N PRO A 26 5.09 -8.46 -4.93
CA PRO A 26 4.21 -7.40 -4.44
C PRO A 26 4.80 -6.00 -4.59
N ASN A 27 6.13 -5.87 -4.51
CA ASN A 27 6.82 -4.59 -4.59
C ASN A 27 8.21 -4.72 -5.23
N ARG A 28 8.79 -3.59 -5.64
CA ARG A 28 10.11 -3.54 -6.29
C ARG A 28 11.27 -3.90 -5.34
N ARG A 29 11.10 -3.71 -4.03
CA ARG A 29 12.14 -4.00 -3.02
C ARG A 29 12.42 -5.50 -2.95
N ALA A 30 11.38 -6.34 -2.96
CA ALA A 30 11.52 -7.80 -3.00
C ALA A 30 12.30 -8.27 -4.24
N ALA A 31 12.03 -7.67 -5.41
CA ALA A 31 12.76 -7.97 -6.64
C ALA A 31 14.27 -7.68 -6.51
N LEU A 32 14.66 -6.56 -5.88
CA LEU A 32 16.06 -6.21 -5.65
C LEU A 32 16.78 -7.21 -4.74
N PHE A 33 16.17 -7.58 -3.61
CA PHE A 33 16.75 -8.60 -2.72
C PHE A 33 16.82 -9.97 -3.38
N PHE A 34 15.78 -10.35 -4.11
CA PHE A 34 15.78 -11.58 -4.88
C PHE A 34 16.92 -11.61 -5.90
N GLN A 35 17.16 -10.51 -6.62
CA GLN A 35 18.26 -10.41 -7.58
C GLN A 35 19.62 -10.64 -6.92
N LYS A 36 19.85 -10.06 -5.72
CA LYS A 36 21.06 -10.32 -4.92
C LYS A 36 21.19 -11.80 -4.58
N TYR A 37 20.14 -12.43 -4.04
CA TYR A 37 20.18 -13.85 -3.68
C TYR A 37 20.33 -14.78 -4.88
N LEU A 38 19.75 -14.43 -6.03
CA LEU A 38 19.92 -15.15 -7.28
C LEU A 38 21.39 -15.09 -7.72
N ALA A 39 22.00 -13.91 -7.71
CA ALA A 39 23.41 -13.74 -8.05
C ALA A 39 24.34 -14.55 -7.13
N GLU A 40 24.07 -14.57 -5.82
CA GLU A 40 24.81 -15.41 -4.84
C GLU A 40 24.66 -16.91 -5.10
N SER A 41 23.54 -17.34 -5.67
CA SER A 41 23.21 -18.75 -5.87
C SER A 41 23.68 -19.28 -7.23
N LEU A 42 24.05 -18.41 -8.16
CA LEU A 42 24.54 -18.77 -9.49
C LEU A 42 26.01 -19.22 -9.45
N THR A 43 26.29 -20.39 -10.04
CA THR A 43 27.66 -20.92 -10.16
C THR A 43 28.33 -20.55 -11.49
N LYS A 44 27.54 -20.07 -12.47
CA LYS A 44 27.99 -19.65 -13.80
C LYS A 44 27.22 -18.40 -14.22
N PRO A 45 27.80 -17.54 -15.09
CA PRO A 45 27.06 -16.44 -15.68
C PRO A 45 25.79 -16.93 -16.39
N ALA A 46 24.66 -16.28 -16.13
CA ALA A 46 23.37 -16.59 -16.73
C ALA A 46 22.60 -15.30 -17.01
N TRP A 47 21.68 -15.35 -17.98
CA TRP A 47 20.74 -14.26 -18.21
C TRP A 47 19.71 -14.20 -17.09
N SER A 48 19.51 -13.01 -16.52
CA SER A 48 18.55 -12.81 -15.43
C SER A 48 17.12 -13.05 -15.92
N PRO A 49 16.24 -13.63 -15.08
CA PRO A 49 14.81 -13.56 -15.32
C PRO A 49 14.32 -12.11 -15.30
N LYS A 50 13.14 -11.88 -15.88
CA LYS A 50 12.45 -10.59 -15.78
C LYS A 50 11.83 -10.47 -14.40
N LEU A 51 12.23 -9.47 -13.63
CA LEU A 51 11.74 -9.22 -12.27
C LEU A 51 10.87 -7.97 -12.28
N ILE A 52 9.58 -8.08 -11.92
CA ILE A 52 8.63 -6.96 -11.97
C ILE A 52 7.74 -6.91 -10.71
N SER A 53 7.20 -5.73 -10.40
CA SER A 53 6.14 -5.60 -9.39
C SER A 53 4.78 -5.98 -9.98
N ILE A 54 3.82 -6.29 -9.10
CA ILE A 54 2.43 -6.56 -9.48
C ILE A 54 1.80 -5.39 -10.24
N GLU A 55 2.03 -4.15 -9.79
CA GLU A 55 1.62 -2.91 -10.47
C GLU A 55 2.13 -2.83 -11.92
N SER A 56 3.43 -3.10 -12.14
CA SER A 56 4.02 -3.10 -13.48
C SER A 56 3.50 -4.26 -14.34
N PHE A 57 3.19 -5.40 -13.72
CA PHE A 57 2.58 -6.54 -14.39
C PHE A 57 1.17 -6.22 -14.89
N PHE A 58 0.29 -5.68 -14.03
CA PHE A 58 -1.05 -5.23 -14.42
C PHE A 58 -1.00 -4.15 -15.50
N SER A 59 -0.12 -3.15 -15.34
CA SER A 59 0.07 -2.10 -16.34
C SER A 59 0.51 -2.68 -17.70
N SER A 60 1.33 -3.73 -17.72
CA SER A 60 1.75 -4.38 -18.97
C SER A 60 0.63 -5.15 -19.68
N LEU A 61 -0.46 -5.45 -18.99
CA LEU A 61 -1.65 -6.15 -19.51
C LEU A 61 -2.79 -5.19 -19.88
N SER A 62 -2.61 -3.89 -19.67
CA SER A 62 -3.61 -2.86 -19.92
C SER A 62 -3.15 -1.90 -21.02
N ASP A 63 -4.12 -1.34 -21.76
CA ASP A 63 -3.88 -0.27 -22.72
C ASP A 63 -3.94 1.12 -22.06
N LEU A 64 -4.37 1.17 -20.80
CA LEU A 64 -4.45 2.39 -20.01
C LEU A 64 -3.08 2.79 -19.45
N ARG A 65 -2.85 4.09 -19.37
CA ARG A 65 -1.67 4.66 -18.72
C ARG A 65 -2.06 5.36 -17.44
N GLU A 66 -1.27 5.16 -16.40
CA GLU A 66 -1.44 5.88 -15.15
C GLU A 66 -0.78 7.26 -15.23
N PRO A 67 -1.55 8.35 -15.14
CA PRO A 67 -1.00 9.70 -15.04
C PRO A 67 -0.54 9.99 -13.60
N ASP A 68 0.17 11.09 -13.39
CA ASP A 68 0.58 11.49 -12.05
C ASP A 68 -0.64 11.82 -11.15
N ARG A 69 -0.40 11.76 -9.85
CA ARG A 69 -1.44 11.89 -8.83
C ARG A 69 -2.17 13.23 -8.86
N LEU A 70 -1.44 14.32 -9.11
CA LEU A 70 -2.03 15.66 -9.20
C LEU A 70 -2.95 15.75 -10.42
N SER A 71 -2.54 15.18 -11.56
CA SER A 71 -3.38 15.07 -12.75
C SER A 71 -4.66 14.27 -12.50
N LEU A 72 -4.59 13.15 -11.77
CA LEU A 72 -5.78 12.37 -11.38
C LEU A 72 -6.74 13.22 -10.54
N ILE A 73 -6.24 13.86 -9.48
CA ILE A 73 -7.06 14.67 -8.58
C ILE A 73 -7.67 15.88 -9.30
N TYR A 74 -6.92 16.54 -10.19
CA TYR A 74 -7.43 17.67 -10.97
C TYR A 74 -8.50 17.25 -11.99
N ARG A 75 -8.39 16.06 -12.58
CA ARG A 75 -9.43 15.51 -13.46
C ARG A 75 -10.68 15.14 -12.65
N LEU A 76 -10.50 14.55 -11.47
CA LEU A 76 -11.59 14.26 -10.55
C LEU A 76 -12.30 15.54 -10.11
N TYR A 77 -11.56 16.60 -9.80
CA TYR A 77 -12.08 17.93 -9.47
C TYR A 77 -13.02 18.48 -10.55
N LYS A 78 -12.63 18.41 -11.82
CA LYS A 78 -13.48 18.88 -12.94
C LYS A 78 -14.80 18.10 -12.98
N VAL A 79 -14.73 16.78 -12.92
CA VAL A 79 -15.91 15.91 -12.95
C VAL A 79 -16.80 16.16 -11.72
N TYR A 80 -16.18 16.32 -10.55
CA TYR A 80 -16.87 16.61 -9.30
C TYR A 80 -17.65 17.92 -9.41
N ASN A 81 -17.01 19.03 -9.80
CA ASN A 81 -17.70 20.31 -9.94
C ASN A 81 -18.82 20.27 -10.99
N GLU A 82 -18.61 19.56 -12.12
CA GLU A 82 -19.63 19.39 -13.16
C GLU A 82 -20.88 18.65 -12.66
N VAL A 83 -20.71 17.59 -11.86
CA VAL A 83 -21.79 16.74 -11.33
C VAL A 83 -22.46 17.38 -10.10
N MET A 84 -21.64 17.94 -9.21
CA MET A 84 -22.09 18.52 -7.95
C MET A 84 -22.70 19.90 -8.15
N LYS A 85 -22.34 20.61 -9.23
CA LYS A 85 -22.60 22.04 -9.44
C LYS A 85 -21.98 22.89 -8.33
N SER A 86 -20.75 22.52 -7.95
CA SER A 86 -19.94 23.22 -6.96
C SER A 86 -19.04 24.25 -7.66
N GLU A 87 -18.82 25.37 -6.97
CA GLU A 87 -17.83 26.40 -7.33
C GLU A 87 -16.59 26.35 -6.42
N GLU A 88 -16.41 25.22 -5.72
CA GLU A 88 -15.26 25.00 -4.83
C GLU A 88 -13.95 25.14 -5.61
N ALA A 89 -12.97 25.80 -4.98
CA ALA A 89 -11.64 25.97 -5.53
C ALA A 89 -10.79 24.70 -5.38
N PHE A 90 -9.88 24.48 -6.32
CA PHE A 90 -9.08 23.24 -6.40
C PHE A 90 -8.21 22.98 -5.16
N ASP A 91 -7.66 24.03 -4.55
CA ASP A 91 -6.82 23.95 -3.35
C ASP A 91 -7.55 23.37 -2.14
N ARG A 92 -8.85 23.69 -1.99
CA ARG A 92 -9.70 23.09 -0.95
C ARG A 92 -10.10 21.66 -1.32
N PHE A 93 -10.49 21.47 -2.58
CA PHE A 93 -10.88 20.15 -3.07
C PHE A 93 -9.74 19.14 -3.02
N TYR A 94 -8.47 19.54 -3.17
CA TYR A 94 -7.34 18.63 -3.33
C TYR A 94 -7.29 17.53 -2.26
N PHE A 95 -7.44 17.89 -0.98
CA PHE A 95 -7.41 16.93 0.12
C PHE A 95 -8.58 15.94 0.07
N TRP A 96 -9.74 16.42 -0.36
CA TRP A 96 -10.92 15.58 -0.52
C TRP A 96 -10.84 14.68 -1.74
N GLY A 97 -10.41 15.23 -2.88
CA GLY A 97 -10.14 14.48 -4.10
C GLY A 97 -9.06 13.43 -3.90
N ASP A 98 -8.06 13.69 -3.06
CA ASP A 98 -7.04 12.72 -2.64
C ASP A 98 -7.67 11.51 -1.94
N MET A 99 -8.57 11.77 -1.00
CA MET A 99 -9.30 10.75 -0.25
C MET A 99 -10.23 9.97 -1.17
N LEU A 100 -11.08 10.65 -1.95
CA LEU A 100 -11.97 10.03 -2.92
C LEU A 100 -11.24 9.15 -3.94
N LEU A 101 -10.08 9.60 -4.42
CA LEU A 101 -9.28 8.82 -5.34
C LEU A 101 -8.77 7.53 -4.69
N ARG A 102 -8.35 7.56 -3.42
CA ARG A 102 -7.96 6.35 -2.66
C ARG A 102 -9.15 5.42 -2.48
N ASP A 103 -10.32 5.94 -2.14
CA ASP A 103 -11.53 5.13 -1.98
C ASP A 103 -11.91 4.45 -3.31
N PHE A 104 -11.87 5.19 -4.43
CA PHE A 104 -12.12 4.63 -5.76
C PHE A 104 -11.09 3.56 -6.15
N ASP A 105 -9.82 3.79 -5.79
CA ASP A 105 -8.74 2.84 -6.01
C ASP A 105 -8.98 1.53 -5.27
N GLU A 106 -9.32 1.59 -3.98
CA GLU A 106 -9.64 0.40 -3.17
C GLU A 106 -10.88 -0.33 -3.68
N VAL A 107 -11.96 0.40 -3.97
CA VAL A 107 -13.20 -0.15 -4.53
C VAL A 107 -12.92 -0.95 -5.80
N ASP A 108 -12.05 -0.43 -6.68
CA ASP A 108 -11.72 -1.11 -7.92
C ASP A 108 -10.74 -2.27 -7.74
N LYS A 109 -9.71 -2.14 -6.89
CA LYS A 109 -8.79 -3.24 -6.54
C LYS A 109 -9.53 -4.45 -5.98
N TYR A 110 -10.53 -4.22 -5.12
CA TYR A 110 -11.38 -5.29 -4.58
C TYR A 110 -12.56 -5.66 -5.47
N MET A 111 -12.66 -5.05 -6.66
CA MET A 111 -13.71 -5.32 -7.65
C MET A 111 -15.13 -5.18 -7.07
N VAL A 112 -15.30 -4.26 -6.11
CA VAL A 112 -16.58 -3.99 -5.49
C VAL A 112 -17.49 -3.31 -6.52
N ASN A 113 -18.78 -3.64 -6.48
CA ASN A 113 -19.76 -2.91 -7.26
C ASN A 113 -19.95 -1.52 -6.64
N ALA A 114 -19.22 -0.53 -7.16
CA ALA A 114 -19.25 0.85 -6.69
C ALA A 114 -20.67 1.43 -6.63
N GLN A 115 -21.54 1.11 -7.60
CA GLN A 115 -22.91 1.61 -7.64
C GLN A 115 -23.75 1.06 -6.48
N LEU A 116 -23.64 -0.24 -6.21
CA LEU A 116 -24.31 -0.87 -5.07
C LEU A 116 -23.73 -0.35 -3.75
N MET A 117 -22.40 -0.31 -3.62
CA MET A 117 -21.75 0.18 -2.40
C MET A 117 -22.16 1.62 -2.08
N PHE A 118 -22.11 2.54 -3.04
CA PHE A 118 -22.49 3.93 -2.80
C PHE A 118 -23.98 4.10 -2.56
N ARG A 119 -24.84 3.29 -3.20
CA ARG A 119 -26.29 3.27 -2.93
C ARG A 119 -26.60 2.72 -1.55
N ASP A 120 -25.96 1.62 -1.16
CA ASP A 120 -26.18 0.99 0.13
C ASP A 120 -25.62 1.90 1.25
N LEU A 121 -24.48 2.58 1.03
CA LEU A 121 -23.99 3.64 1.91
C LEU A 121 -24.96 4.81 1.98
N SER A 122 -25.50 5.28 0.85
CA SER A 122 -26.48 6.37 0.88
C SER A 122 -27.75 5.95 1.63
N GLN A 123 -28.23 4.73 1.42
CA GLN A 123 -29.41 4.18 2.10
C GLN A 123 -29.17 3.94 3.59
N LEU A 124 -28.02 3.42 3.99
CA LEU A 124 -27.64 3.30 5.40
C LEU A 124 -27.62 4.67 6.07
N LYS A 125 -27.01 5.68 5.43
CA LYS A 125 -27.01 7.06 5.92
C LYS A 125 -28.40 7.71 5.93
N GLU A 126 -29.32 7.26 5.07
CA GLU A 126 -30.72 7.69 5.10
C GLU A 126 -31.52 7.03 6.22
N LEU A 127 -31.31 5.73 6.47
CA LEU A 127 -31.96 4.94 7.52
C LEU A 127 -31.46 5.28 8.92
N ASP A 128 -30.20 5.70 9.04
CA ASP A 128 -29.58 6.25 10.25
C ASP A 128 -30.12 7.67 10.53
N GLU A 129 -31.44 7.78 10.72
CA GLU A 129 -32.15 9.05 10.76
C GLU A 129 -31.74 9.97 11.92
N SER A 130 -31.10 9.43 12.96
CA SER A 130 -30.36 10.19 13.97
C SER A 130 -28.89 9.79 13.93
N PHE A 131 -27.98 10.76 13.86
CA PHE A 131 -26.54 10.55 13.93
C PHE A 131 -26.06 10.08 15.33
N ASP A 132 -26.90 9.35 16.07
CA ASP A 132 -26.75 8.94 17.47
C ASP A 132 -25.71 7.84 17.69
N PHE A 133 -25.31 7.14 16.63
CA PHE A 133 -24.28 6.10 16.65
C PHE A 133 -22.87 6.64 16.36
N LEU A 134 -22.74 7.87 15.85
CA LEU A 134 -21.43 8.50 15.68
C LEU A 134 -20.94 8.96 17.05
N THR A 135 -19.71 8.59 17.39
CA THR A 135 -19.04 9.15 18.56
C THR A 135 -18.92 10.66 18.40
N GLU A 136 -18.85 11.40 19.50
CA GLU A 136 -18.69 12.86 19.42
C GLU A 136 -17.43 13.24 18.62
N GLU A 137 -16.39 12.41 18.69
CA GLU A 137 -15.17 12.52 17.90
C GLU A 137 -15.40 12.31 16.38
N GLN A 138 -16.23 11.34 15.99
CA GLN A 138 -16.63 11.15 14.58
C GLN A 138 -17.52 12.29 14.08
N ARG A 139 -18.38 12.85 14.94
CA ARG A 139 -19.18 14.03 14.60
C ARG A 139 -18.32 15.28 14.48
N GLU A 140 -17.36 15.49 15.38
CA GLU A 140 -16.40 16.59 15.29
C GLU A 140 -15.49 16.44 14.08
N PHE A 141 -15.04 15.24 13.76
CA PHE A 141 -14.30 14.95 12.53
C PHE A 141 -15.14 15.32 11.31
N LEU A 142 -16.40 14.87 11.23
CA LEU A 142 -17.30 15.23 10.12
C LEU A 142 -17.62 16.73 10.07
N LYS A 143 -17.84 17.38 11.22
CA LYS A 143 -18.07 18.83 11.28
C LYS A 143 -16.83 19.60 10.82
N GLY A 144 -15.64 19.27 11.32
CA GLY A 144 -14.37 19.88 10.87
C GLY A 144 -14.06 19.58 9.42
N PHE A 145 -14.41 18.38 8.97
CA PHE A 145 -14.31 17.94 7.58
C PHE A 145 -15.22 18.75 6.65
N TRP A 146 -16.41 19.19 7.07
CA TRP A 146 -17.32 19.98 6.22
C TRP A 146 -17.20 21.50 6.40
N VAL A 147 -16.68 21.97 7.54
CA VAL A 147 -16.33 23.39 7.75
C VAL A 147 -15.22 23.85 6.79
N SER A 148 -14.39 22.94 6.27
CA SER A 148 -13.43 23.28 5.20
C SER A 148 -14.09 23.58 3.86
N PHE A 149 -15.35 23.17 3.65
CA PHE A 149 -16.09 23.34 2.40
C PHE A 149 -16.93 24.64 2.35
N GLU A 150 -17.30 25.25 3.49
CA GLU A 150 -18.07 26.52 3.51
C GLU A 150 -17.76 27.44 4.72
N GLU A 151 -17.89 28.77 4.53
CA GLU A 151 -17.86 29.78 5.62
C GLU A 151 -19.13 29.77 6.50
N LYS A 152 -20.10 28.93 6.19
CA LYS A 152 -21.29 28.69 7.01
C LYS A 152 -21.17 27.31 7.65
N PRO A 153 -21.69 27.11 8.87
CA PRO A 153 -21.73 25.78 9.46
C PRO A 153 -22.62 24.90 8.59
N ALA A 154 -22.00 24.08 7.72
CA ALA A 154 -22.63 23.02 6.96
C ALA A 154 -23.17 21.98 7.95
N GLY A 155 -24.36 22.25 8.46
CA GLY A 155 -25.03 21.50 9.51
C GLY A 155 -26.33 20.84 9.05
N SER A 156 -26.62 20.81 7.75
CA SER A 156 -27.84 20.17 7.26
C SER A 156 -27.58 18.72 6.82
N LYS A 157 -28.30 17.77 7.45
CA LYS A 157 -28.40 16.36 7.06
C LYS A 157 -28.64 16.18 5.55
N GLU A 158 -29.35 17.11 4.93
CA GLU A 158 -29.65 17.11 3.50
C GLU A 158 -28.45 17.36 2.61
N GLU A 159 -27.52 18.25 2.96
CA GLU A 159 -26.30 18.48 2.17
C GLU A 159 -25.38 17.27 2.18
N PHE A 160 -25.23 16.64 3.34
CA PHE A 160 -24.49 15.38 3.46
C PHE A 160 -25.10 14.28 2.56
N LEU A 161 -26.41 14.06 2.64
CA LEU A 161 -27.09 13.06 1.80
C LEU A 161 -27.03 13.41 0.30
N LYS A 162 -27.03 14.70 -0.07
CA LYS A 162 -26.86 15.13 -1.47
C LYS A 162 -25.52 14.71 -2.05
N VAL A 163 -24.44 14.75 -1.27
CA VAL A 163 -23.11 14.28 -1.71
C VAL A 163 -23.14 12.78 -1.99
N TRP A 164 -23.58 11.98 -1.01
CA TRP A 164 -23.60 10.52 -1.13
C TRP A 164 -24.47 10.02 -2.29
N ARG A 165 -25.63 10.67 -2.52
CA ARG A 165 -26.51 10.34 -3.66
C ARG A 165 -25.86 10.62 -5.03
N LYS A 166 -24.99 11.63 -5.12
CA LYS A 166 -24.33 12.02 -6.37
C LYS A 166 -22.99 11.33 -6.59
N LEU A 167 -22.35 10.82 -5.53
CA LEU A 167 -21.05 10.16 -5.60
C LEU A 167 -20.99 8.97 -6.60
N PRO A 168 -22.01 8.09 -6.72
CA PRO A 168 -21.98 7.06 -7.76
C PRO A 168 -21.89 7.64 -9.18
N LYS A 169 -22.52 8.79 -9.42
CA LYS A 169 -22.47 9.49 -10.70
C LYS A 169 -21.10 10.15 -10.93
N VAL A 170 -20.51 10.73 -9.89
CA VAL A 170 -19.13 11.27 -9.94
C VAL A 170 -18.15 10.17 -10.34
N TYR A 171 -18.18 9.02 -9.64
CA TYR A 171 -17.34 7.87 -9.95
C TYR A 171 -17.52 7.41 -11.40
N ALA A 172 -18.77 7.22 -11.84
CA ALA A 172 -19.05 6.73 -13.19
C ALA A 172 -18.56 7.68 -14.30
N GLU A 173 -18.81 8.99 -14.17
CA GLU A 173 -18.31 9.97 -15.14
C GLU A 173 -16.78 10.14 -15.07
N TYR A 174 -16.18 9.98 -13.89
CA TYR A 174 -14.73 10.04 -13.72
C TYR A 174 -14.04 8.88 -14.44
N VAL A 175 -14.46 7.64 -14.20
CA VAL A 175 -13.96 6.45 -14.90
C VAL A 175 -14.14 6.59 -16.41
N LYS A 176 -15.31 7.06 -16.86
CA LYS A 176 -15.59 7.28 -18.29
C LYS A 176 -14.68 8.35 -18.91
N SER A 177 -14.43 9.44 -18.21
CA SER A 177 -13.52 10.52 -18.62
C SER A 177 -12.10 9.99 -18.80
N LEU A 178 -11.59 9.22 -17.83
CA LEU A 178 -10.27 8.60 -17.90
C LEU A 178 -10.17 7.59 -19.07
N LYS A 179 -11.15 6.70 -19.23
CA LYS A 179 -11.16 5.73 -20.35
C LYS A 179 -11.13 6.40 -21.72
N LYS A 180 -11.84 7.52 -21.89
CA LYS A 180 -11.86 8.27 -23.15
C LYS A 180 -10.47 8.75 -23.57
N GLU A 181 -9.61 9.07 -22.60
CA GLU A 181 -8.24 9.52 -22.82
C GLU A 181 -7.20 8.38 -22.71
N LYS A 182 -7.64 7.12 -22.57
CA LYS A 182 -6.78 5.96 -22.30
C LYS A 182 -5.94 6.11 -21.03
N LEU A 183 -6.54 6.74 -20.01
CA LEU A 183 -5.95 6.90 -18.68
C LEU A 183 -6.68 6.01 -17.67
N GLY A 184 -6.00 5.68 -16.58
CA GLY A 184 -6.61 4.99 -15.44
C GLY A 184 -5.70 5.06 -14.22
N TYR A 185 -6.27 5.21 -13.03
CA TYR A 185 -5.54 4.99 -11.78
C TYR A 185 -5.33 3.48 -11.55
N GLU A 186 -4.37 3.13 -10.69
CA GLU A 186 -3.94 1.75 -10.42
C GLU A 186 -5.11 0.75 -10.27
N GLY A 187 -6.06 1.01 -9.38
CA GLY A 187 -7.20 0.12 -9.11
C GLY A 187 -8.11 -0.08 -10.31
N MET A 188 -8.34 0.97 -11.11
CA MET A 188 -9.10 0.89 -12.35
C MET A 188 -8.38 0.01 -13.38
N ILE A 189 -7.05 0.10 -13.46
CA ILE A 189 -6.22 -0.76 -14.31
C ILE A 189 -6.33 -2.22 -13.84
N HIS A 190 -6.22 -2.46 -12.53
CA HIS A 190 -6.31 -3.78 -11.94
C HIS A 190 -7.66 -4.44 -12.23
N LYS A 191 -8.75 -3.70 -12.00
CA LYS A 191 -10.12 -4.14 -12.29
C LYS A 191 -10.32 -4.44 -13.77
N GLU A 192 -9.90 -3.55 -14.66
CA GLU A 192 -10.06 -3.75 -16.11
C GLU A 192 -9.37 -5.03 -16.58
N VAL A 193 -8.14 -5.27 -16.13
CA VAL A 193 -7.36 -6.46 -16.49
C VAL A 193 -8.05 -7.71 -15.94
N ALA A 194 -8.47 -7.70 -14.67
CA ALA A 194 -9.20 -8.83 -14.07
C ALA A 194 -10.55 -9.11 -14.78
N GLU A 195 -11.32 -8.08 -15.11
CA GLU A 195 -12.58 -8.21 -15.87
C GLU A 195 -12.35 -8.78 -17.27
N LYS A 196 -11.29 -8.35 -17.99
CA LYS A 196 -10.91 -8.92 -19.30
C LYS A 196 -10.65 -10.42 -19.20
N VAL A 197 -9.95 -10.86 -18.15
CA VAL A 197 -9.67 -12.28 -17.91
C VAL A 197 -10.94 -13.07 -17.62
N MET A 198 -11.77 -12.58 -16.70
CA MET A 198 -13.02 -13.26 -16.36
C MET A 198 -13.98 -13.34 -17.55
N ALA A 199 -14.01 -12.34 -18.43
CA ALA A 199 -14.92 -12.29 -19.56
C ALA A 199 -14.44 -13.11 -20.78
N LYS A 200 -13.14 -13.07 -21.09
CA LYS A 200 -12.59 -13.66 -22.33
C LYS A 200 -11.79 -14.95 -22.09
N GLY A 201 -11.44 -15.25 -20.85
CA GLY A 201 -10.62 -16.41 -20.48
C GLY A 201 -9.20 -16.40 -21.06
N VAL A 202 -8.77 -15.29 -21.68
CA VAL A 202 -7.47 -15.19 -22.35
C VAL A 202 -6.96 -13.74 -22.25
N LEU A 203 -5.79 -13.56 -21.63
CA LEU A 203 -4.94 -12.38 -21.86
C LEU A 203 -4.16 -12.60 -23.16
N GLY A 204 -3.91 -11.54 -23.92
CA GLY A 204 -3.25 -11.60 -25.23
C GLY A 204 -2.01 -12.52 -25.29
N LYS A 205 -1.68 -12.99 -26.49
CA LYS A 205 -0.70 -14.06 -26.78
C LYS A 205 0.51 -14.02 -25.82
N LYS A 206 0.64 -15.04 -24.97
CA LYS A 206 1.91 -15.37 -24.31
C LYS A 206 2.98 -15.50 -25.38
N GLU A 207 4.15 -14.90 -25.16
CA GLU A 207 5.31 -15.28 -25.95
C GLU A 207 5.57 -16.78 -25.72
N LYS A 208 5.85 -17.50 -26.81
CA LYS A 208 5.96 -18.96 -26.77
C LYS A 208 7.11 -19.35 -25.85
N GLY A 209 6.80 -19.93 -24.69
CA GLY A 209 7.78 -20.40 -23.71
C GLY A 209 8.02 -19.47 -22.52
N GLU A 210 7.29 -18.36 -22.38
CA GLU A 210 7.34 -17.53 -21.18
C GLU A 210 6.61 -18.22 -20.01
N GLN A 211 7.26 -18.28 -18.85
CA GLN A 211 6.70 -18.86 -17.63
C GLN A 211 6.66 -17.81 -16.53
N TYR A 212 5.57 -17.80 -15.77
CA TYR A 212 5.33 -16.83 -14.72
C TYR A 212 5.49 -17.46 -13.33
N ILE A 213 6.07 -16.70 -12.42
CA ILE A 213 6.20 -17.06 -11.01
C ILE A 213 5.72 -15.88 -10.17
N PHE A 214 4.77 -16.12 -9.27
CA PHE A 214 4.32 -15.13 -8.28
C PHE A 214 4.94 -15.46 -6.93
N ALA A 215 5.57 -14.50 -6.26
CA ALA A 215 6.28 -14.77 -5.00
C ALA A 215 6.11 -13.68 -3.95
N GLY A 216 5.83 -14.09 -2.71
CA GLY A 216 5.84 -13.21 -1.53
C GLY A 216 4.55 -12.42 -1.31
N PHE A 217 3.45 -12.82 -1.94
CA PHE A 217 2.13 -12.24 -1.69
C PHE A 217 1.53 -12.76 -0.38
N ASN A 218 0.72 -11.94 0.29
CA ASN A 218 -0.01 -12.34 1.51
C ASN A 218 -1.50 -12.01 1.42
N ALA A 219 -1.90 -10.73 1.51
CA ALA A 219 -3.29 -10.32 1.43
C ALA A 219 -3.60 -9.80 0.02
N LEU A 220 -4.01 -10.71 -0.88
CA LEU A 220 -4.35 -10.34 -2.25
C LEU A 220 -5.64 -9.52 -2.29
N THR A 221 -5.63 -8.45 -3.08
CA THR A 221 -6.86 -7.81 -3.54
C THR A 221 -7.65 -8.76 -4.44
N LYS A 222 -8.95 -8.52 -4.65
CA LYS A 222 -9.76 -9.42 -5.48
C LYS A 222 -9.29 -9.46 -6.94
N ALA A 223 -8.84 -8.33 -7.48
CA ALA A 223 -8.27 -8.27 -8.81
C ALA A 223 -6.97 -9.10 -8.91
N GLU A 224 -6.07 -9.00 -7.93
CA GLU A 224 -4.85 -9.81 -7.87
C GLU A 224 -5.15 -11.30 -7.73
N GLU A 225 -6.08 -11.68 -6.85
CA GLU A 225 -6.50 -13.07 -6.68
C GLU A 225 -7.00 -13.67 -7.99
N ASN A 226 -7.83 -12.93 -8.74
CA ASN A 226 -8.35 -13.38 -10.03
C ASN A 226 -7.24 -13.55 -11.07
N ILE A 227 -6.31 -12.59 -11.17
CA ILE A 227 -5.21 -12.65 -12.13
C ILE A 227 -4.20 -13.74 -11.79
N ILE A 228 -3.75 -13.81 -10.54
CA ILE A 228 -2.82 -14.86 -10.10
C ILE A 228 -3.47 -16.23 -10.30
N SER A 229 -4.74 -16.39 -9.93
CA SER A 229 -5.47 -17.65 -10.16
C SER A 229 -5.54 -18.02 -11.63
N TYR A 230 -5.80 -17.07 -12.53
CA TYR A 230 -5.79 -17.33 -13.97
C TYR A 230 -4.42 -17.83 -14.44
N PHE A 231 -3.33 -17.13 -14.09
CA PHE A 231 -2.00 -17.55 -14.52
C PHE A 231 -1.58 -18.89 -13.91
N VAL A 232 -1.97 -19.18 -12.66
CA VAL A 232 -1.75 -20.49 -12.02
C VAL A 232 -2.53 -21.59 -12.75
N GLY A 233 -3.77 -21.33 -13.15
CA GLY A 233 -4.57 -22.25 -14.00
C GLY A 233 -3.90 -22.55 -15.34
N GLU A 234 -3.15 -21.58 -15.85
CA GLU A 234 -2.36 -21.66 -17.07
C GLU A 234 -0.92 -22.19 -16.89
N GLY A 235 -0.59 -22.71 -15.70
CA GLY A 235 0.69 -23.35 -15.39
C GLY A 235 1.77 -22.46 -14.78
N ALA A 236 1.42 -21.27 -14.28
CA ALA A 236 2.33 -20.46 -13.47
C ALA A 236 2.50 -21.04 -12.05
N ASN A 237 3.67 -20.81 -11.45
CA ASN A 237 3.92 -21.20 -10.06
C ASN A 237 3.62 -20.02 -9.12
N CYS A 238 3.22 -20.33 -7.89
CA CYS A 238 3.08 -19.33 -6.83
C CYS A 238 3.80 -19.81 -5.57
N TYR A 239 4.64 -18.96 -4.99
CA TYR A 239 5.36 -19.23 -3.75
C TYR A 239 4.88 -18.27 -2.66
N TRP A 240 4.48 -18.85 -1.54
CA TRP A 240 3.93 -18.15 -0.38
C TRP A 240 4.96 -18.13 0.74
N ASP A 241 5.17 -16.97 1.37
CA ASP A 241 6.03 -16.85 2.55
C ASP A 241 5.26 -17.32 3.79
N ILE A 242 5.27 -18.63 4.02
CA ILE A 242 4.44 -19.30 5.03
C ILE A 242 5.29 -20.11 6.02
N ASP A 243 4.73 -20.30 7.21
CA ASP A 243 5.25 -21.19 8.25
C ASP A 243 4.08 -21.89 8.96
N ALA A 244 4.33 -23.08 9.48
CA ALA A 244 3.38 -23.87 10.25
C ALA A 244 2.84 -23.09 11.46
N TYR A 245 3.65 -22.19 12.04
CA TYR A 245 3.22 -21.25 13.07
C TYR A 245 2.00 -20.42 12.64
N TYR A 246 2.01 -19.83 11.44
CA TYR A 246 0.88 -19.03 10.95
C TYR A 246 -0.26 -19.90 10.39
N MET A 247 0.08 -20.99 9.71
CA MET A 247 -0.90 -21.77 8.93
C MET A 247 -1.78 -22.67 9.78
N GLU A 248 -1.24 -23.23 10.87
CA GLU A 248 -1.93 -24.25 11.67
C GLU A 248 -2.66 -23.67 12.88
N ASP A 249 -2.25 -22.50 13.35
CA ASP A 249 -2.88 -21.81 14.47
C ASP A 249 -3.88 -20.75 13.96
N LYS A 250 -5.16 -20.95 14.27
CA LYS A 250 -6.25 -20.05 13.84
C LYS A 250 -6.18 -18.68 14.52
N TRP A 251 -5.53 -18.56 15.67
CA TRP A 251 -5.34 -17.30 16.38
C TRP A 251 -4.25 -16.43 15.75
N GLN A 252 -3.40 -16.99 14.88
CA GLN A 252 -2.46 -16.19 14.10
C GLN A 252 -3.17 -15.56 12.90
N GLU A 253 -3.42 -14.26 13.02
CA GLU A 253 -4.05 -13.43 11.98
C GLU A 253 -3.24 -13.40 10.69
N ALA A 254 -1.90 -13.40 10.79
CA ALA A 254 -1.00 -13.42 9.64
C ALA A 254 -1.21 -14.64 8.71
N GLY A 255 -1.81 -15.73 9.21
CA GLY A 255 -2.16 -16.90 8.40
C GLY A 255 -3.55 -16.87 7.78
N GLN A 256 -4.38 -15.87 8.07
CA GLN A 256 -5.79 -15.85 7.69
C GLN A 256 -6.01 -15.99 6.19
N PHE A 257 -5.37 -15.14 5.38
CA PHE A 257 -5.50 -15.16 3.93
C PHE A 257 -4.94 -16.44 3.31
N PHE A 258 -3.77 -16.90 3.76
CA PHE A 258 -3.20 -18.17 3.30
C PHE A 258 -4.12 -19.36 3.56
N ARG A 259 -4.79 -19.42 4.72
CA ARG A 259 -5.79 -20.47 5.02
C ARG A 259 -6.99 -20.40 4.08
N GLN A 260 -7.41 -19.21 3.64
CA GLN A 260 -8.45 -19.04 2.62
C GLN A 260 -7.97 -19.55 1.26
N TYR A 261 -6.76 -19.16 0.82
CA TYR A 261 -6.21 -19.59 -0.47
C TYR A 261 -5.92 -21.09 -0.55
N ARG A 262 -5.59 -21.74 0.57
CA ARG A 262 -5.46 -23.20 0.66
C ARG A 262 -6.76 -23.93 0.31
N ASN A 263 -7.92 -23.28 0.48
CA ASN A 263 -9.23 -23.80 0.08
C ASN A 263 -9.71 -23.26 -1.27
N HIS A 264 -8.95 -22.38 -1.93
CA HIS A 264 -9.33 -21.80 -3.22
C HIS A 264 -9.21 -22.85 -4.34
N PRO A 265 -10.16 -22.93 -5.29
CA PRO A 265 -10.20 -23.99 -6.31
C PRO A 265 -8.93 -24.12 -7.17
N ILE A 266 -8.21 -23.02 -7.37
CA ILE A 266 -7.02 -22.96 -8.22
C ILE A 266 -5.75 -22.80 -7.39
N LEU A 267 -5.72 -21.84 -6.45
CA LEU A 267 -4.51 -21.50 -5.70
C LEU A 267 -4.09 -22.59 -4.72
N SER A 268 -5.03 -23.43 -4.25
CA SER A 268 -4.74 -24.58 -3.37
C SER A 268 -3.63 -25.49 -3.90
N ARG A 269 -3.51 -25.60 -5.24
CA ARG A 269 -2.50 -26.41 -5.94
C ARG A 269 -1.07 -25.90 -5.78
N THR A 270 -0.91 -24.65 -5.34
CA THR A 270 0.40 -23.99 -5.19
C THR A 270 0.97 -24.08 -3.78
N PHE A 271 0.21 -24.65 -2.83
CA PHE A 271 0.66 -24.78 -1.46
C PHE A 271 1.54 -26.03 -1.28
N GLU A 272 2.79 -25.81 -0.91
CA GLU A 272 3.67 -26.84 -0.36
C GLU A 272 3.40 -27.05 1.14
N VAL A 273 4.01 -28.09 1.72
CA VAL A 273 4.00 -28.29 3.17
C VAL A 273 4.71 -27.11 3.82
N PRO A 274 4.05 -26.36 4.72
CA PRO A 274 4.68 -25.20 5.34
C PRO A 274 5.86 -25.66 6.20
N PRO A 275 7.01 -24.96 6.15
CA PRO A 275 8.10 -25.25 7.05
C PRO A 275 7.68 -24.95 8.49
N ASN A 276 8.35 -25.56 9.47
CA ASN A 276 8.11 -25.32 10.89
C ASN A 276 9.33 -24.67 11.54
N ASN A 277 9.72 -23.50 11.03
CA ASN A 277 10.88 -22.76 11.51
C ASN A 277 10.61 -22.06 12.84
N PHE A 278 9.36 -21.65 13.10
CA PHE A 278 9.05 -20.78 14.24
C PHE A 278 8.56 -21.48 15.50
N LYS A 279 7.81 -22.60 15.41
CA LYS A 279 7.33 -23.28 16.63
C LYS A 279 8.44 -24.01 17.36
N GLY A 280 9.40 -24.57 16.63
CA GLY A 280 10.53 -25.33 17.19
C GLY A 280 11.70 -24.47 17.66
N ALA A 281 11.74 -23.19 17.30
CA ALA A 281 12.82 -22.28 17.69
C ALA A 281 12.58 -21.75 19.11
N ALA A 282 13.57 -21.90 19.99
CA ALA A 282 13.57 -21.23 21.28
C ALA A 282 13.60 -19.71 21.06
N LYS A 283 12.67 -18.99 21.71
CA LYS A 283 12.56 -17.53 21.64
C LYS A 283 12.75 -16.97 23.04
N GLU A 284 13.70 -16.06 23.19
CA GLU A 284 13.83 -15.27 24.40
C GLU A 284 13.03 -13.98 24.23
N ILE A 285 11.99 -13.81 25.05
CA ILE A 285 11.13 -12.63 25.04
C ILE A 285 11.35 -11.88 26.35
N LYS A 286 11.94 -10.69 26.27
CA LYS A 286 12.14 -9.80 27.41
C LYS A 286 11.17 -8.64 27.34
N LEU A 287 10.30 -8.53 28.34
CA LEU A 287 9.37 -7.42 28.50
C LEU A 287 9.92 -6.45 29.55
N THR A 288 10.10 -5.19 29.17
CA THR A 288 10.61 -4.15 30.07
C THR A 288 9.62 -2.99 30.11
N GLY A 289 9.11 -2.67 31.30
CA GLY A 289 8.30 -1.47 31.51
C GLY A 289 9.19 -0.24 31.63
N VAL A 290 8.97 0.79 30.81
CA VAL A 290 9.79 2.00 30.79
C VAL A 290 8.92 3.24 30.80
N PRO A 291 9.17 4.21 31.71
CA PRO A 291 8.46 5.47 31.71
C PRO A 291 8.91 6.33 30.53
N GLN A 292 7.94 6.96 29.86
CA GLN A 292 8.13 7.95 28.77
C GLN A 292 8.82 7.40 27.49
N ARG A 293 8.57 8.06 26.36
CA ARG A 293 9.13 7.66 25.05
C ARG A 293 10.66 7.79 25.00
N ILE A 294 11.20 8.83 25.64
CA ILE A 294 12.66 9.06 25.69
C ILE A 294 13.35 7.95 26.50
N GLY A 295 12.73 7.48 27.59
CA GLY A 295 13.24 6.36 28.37
C GLY A 295 13.33 5.09 27.54
N GLN A 296 12.30 4.80 26.74
CA GLN A 296 12.29 3.66 25.83
C GLN A 296 13.45 3.74 24.83
N ALA A 297 13.70 4.92 24.25
CA ALA A 297 14.79 5.09 23.30
C ALA A 297 16.17 4.86 23.92
N LYS A 298 16.40 5.39 25.12
CA LYS A 298 17.65 5.15 25.87
C LYS A 298 17.84 3.69 26.24
N LEU A 299 16.77 2.99 26.62
CA LEU A 299 16.84 1.57 26.95
C LEU A 299 17.24 0.75 25.71
N VAL A 300 16.70 1.06 24.53
CA VAL A 300 17.11 0.40 23.27
C VAL A 300 18.59 0.62 23.01
N GLY A 301 19.06 1.86 23.16
CA GLY A 301 20.49 2.19 23.06
C GLY A 301 21.37 1.37 24.00
N GLN A 302 21.01 1.35 25.29
CA GLN A 302 21.71 0.58 26.31
C GLN A 302 21.71 -0.92 26.00
N ALA A 303 20.56 -1.49 25.61
CA ALA A 303 20.46 -2.91 25.28
C ALA A 303 21.37 -3.30 24.09
N LEU A 304 21.48 -2.42 23.09
CA LEU A 304 22.39 -2.61 21.96
C LEU A 304 23.85 -2.43 22.35
N SER A 305 24.18 -1.49 23.23
CA SER A 305 25.54 -1.33 23.75
C SER A 305 26.00 -2.54 24.58
N GLU A 306 25.11 -3.10 25.41
CA GLU A 306 25.43 -4.25 26.26
C GLU A 306 25.55 -5.57 25.48
N ASN A 307 24.77 -5.72 24.40
CA ASN A 307 24.69 -6.95 23.62
C ASN A 307 24.75 -6.65 22.12
N LEU A 308 25.79 -5.93 21.69
CA LEU A 308 25.92 -5.59 20.28
C LEU A 308 26.14 -6.88 19.46
N PRO A 309 25.28 -7.17 18.46
CA PRO A 309 25.48 -8.34 17.61
C PRO A 309 26.79 -8.19 16.82
N PRO A 310 27.48 -9.31 16.52
CA PRO A 310 28.69 -9.27 15.71
C PRO A 310 28.38 -8.69 14.31
N PRO A 311 29.37 -8.10 13.61
CA PRO A 311 29.13 -7.45 12.31
C PRO A 311 28.39 -8.28 11.27
N SER A 312 28.58 -9.61 11.29
CA SER A 312 27.88 -10.57 10.41
C SER A 312 26.39 -10.76 10.72
N GLU A 313 25.92 -10.29 11.88
CA GLU A 313 24.54 -10.42 12.35
C GLU A 313 23.83 -9.09 12.56
N ILE A 314 24.53 -7.97 12.47
CA ILE A 314 23.93 -6.62 12.54
C ILE A 314 22.78 -6.49 11.52
N GLU A 315 22.95 -6.99 10.29
CA GLU A 315 21.90 -6.95 9.25
C GLU A 315 20.65 -7.82 9.58
N LYS A 316 20.73 -8.69 10.61
CA LYS A 316 19.61 -9.51 11.09
C LYS A 316 18.85 -8.87 12.25
N THR A 317 19.32 -7.74 12.76
CA THR A 317 18.68 -7.00 13.85
C THR A 317 17.79 -5.90 13.30
N VAL A 318 16.57 -5.81 13.82
CA VAL A 318 15.61 -4.76 13.44
C VAL A 318 15.07 -4.07 14.68
N ILE A 319 14.95 -2.75 14.61
CA ILE A 319 14.26 -1.94 15.61
C ILE A 319 12.93 -1.52 14.99
N VAL A 320 11.83 -2.06 15.50
CA VAL A 320 10.49 -1.73 15.01
C VAL A 320 9.89 -0.65 15.91
N LEU A 321 9.56 0.50 15.32
CA LEU A 321 8.96 1.62 16.03
C LEU A 321 7.45 1.65 15.77
N PRO A 322 6.60 1.57 16.82
CA PRO A 322 5.16 1.72 16.66
C PRO A 322 4.73 3.16 16.35
N ASP A 323 5.62 4.14 16.60
CA ASP A 323 5.41 5.56 16.37
C ASP A 323 6.66 6.15 15.71
N GLU A 324 6.48 6.70 14.50
CA GLU A 324 7.56 7.28 13.70
C GLU A 324 8.24 8.47 14.39
N SER A 325 7.54 9.15 15.31
CA SER A 325 8.09 10.28 16.06
C SER A 325 9.25 9.86 16.98
N MET A 326 9.42 8.56 17.25
CA MET A 326 10.51 8.03 18.09
C MET A 326 11.82 7.82 17.33
N LEU A 327 11.84 8.00 16.01
CA LEU A 327 13.03 7.77 15.19
C LEU A 327 14.23 8.60 15.67
N LEU A 328 14.06 9.92 15.86
CA LEU A 328 15.15 10.79 16.31
C LEU A 328 15.67 10.44 17.71
N PRO A 329 14.80 10.28 18.74
CA PRO A 329 15.24 9.79 20.04
C PRO A 329 16.04 8.49 19.98
N ILE A 330 15.64 7.54 19.11
CA ILE A 330 16.34 6.27 18.93
C ILE A 330 17.71 6.50 18.30
N LEU A 331 17.79 7.20 17.18
CA LEU A 331 19.06 7.49 16.49
C LEU A 331 20.08 8.17 17.42
N HIS A 332 19.63 9.11 18.26
CA HIS A 332 20.49 9.76 19.25
C HIS A 332 20.88 8.86 20.44
N SER A 333 20.17 7.76 20.66
CA SER A 333 20.45 6.80 21.71
C SER A 333 21.30 5.62 21.22
N LEU A 334 21.48 5.45 19.91
CA LEU A 334 22.26 4.33 19.38
C LEU A 334 23.74 4.42 19.77
N PRO A 335 24.39 3.28 20.03
CA PRO A 335 25.82 3.24 20.29
C PRO A 335 26.62 3.82 19.11
N PRO A 336 27.69 4.59 19.37
CA PRO A 336 28.52 5.20 18.32
C PRO A 336 29.22 4.17 17.41
N GLU A 337 29.33 2.92 17.86
CA GLU A 337 29.88 1.80 17.09
C GLU A 337 28.99 1.41 15.89
N LEU A 338 27.70 1.79 15.89
CA LEU A 338 26.78 1.58 14.77
C LEU A 338 26.79 2.79 13.83
N SER A 339 27.76 2.83 12.91
CA SER A 339 27.90 3.93 11.94
C SER A 339 26.82 3.94 10.86
N ASP A 340 26.39 2.75 10.41
CA ASP A 340 25.54 2.60 9.23
C ASP A 340 24.19 1.98 9.60
N VAL A 341 23.20 2.85 9.85
CA VAL A 341 21.83 2.45 10.19
C VAL A 341 20.94 2.66 8.97
N ASN A 342 20.30 1.59 8.50
CA ASN A 342 19.32 1.69 7.44
C ASN A 342 17.93 2.04 8.01
N VAL A 343 17.45 3.24 7.73
CA VAL A 343 16.13 3.71 8.17
C VAL A 343 15.15 3.57 7.02
N THR A 344 14.11 2.74 7.22
CA THR A 344 13.05 2.54 6.21
C THR A 344 11.99 3.64 6.23
N MET A 345 11.91 4.41 7.32
CA MET A 345 11.05 5.58 7.42
C MET A 345 11.76 6.78 6.78
N GLY A 346 11.06 7.55 5.96
CA GLY A 346 11.62 8.80 5.44
C GLY A 346 11.92 9.79 6.58
N TYR A 347 12.91 10.66 6.40
CA TYR A 347 13.08 11.77 7.31
C TYR A 347 11.90 12.75 7.11
N PRO A 348 11.12 13.08 8.15
CA PRO A 348 9.97 13.97 7.99
C PRO A 348 10.39 15.31 7.39
N LEU A 349 9.75 15.73 6.28
CA LEU A 349 10.06 17.01 5.63
C LEU A 349 9.98 18.17 6.63
N ARG A 350 9.04 18.12 7.58
CA ARG A 350 8.85 19.11 8.66
C ARG A 350 10.11 19.39 9.48
N ASN A 351 11.01 18.42 9.59
CA ASN A 351 12.24 18.56 10.36
C ASN A 351 13.41 19.09 9.50
N THR A 352 13.19 19.32 8.19
CA THR A 352 14.23 19.83 7.29
C THR A 352 14.32 21.35 7.35
N PRO A 353 15.51 21.94 7.15
CA PRO A 353 15.65 23.39 7.00
C PRO A 353 14.80 23.97 5.85
N LEU A 354 14.55 23.18 4.80
CA LEU A 354 13.70 23.57 3.69
C LEU A 354 12.25 23.81 4.14
N TYR A 355 11.73 22.97 5.03
CA TYR A 355 10.40 23.20 5.58
C TYR A 355 10.34 24.51 6.36
N ASN A 356 11.32 24.79 7.21
CA ASN A 356 11.39 26.08 7.93
C ASN A 356 11.43 27.27 6.96
N LEU A 357 12.16 27.17 5.85
CA LEU A 357 12.17 28.22 4.83
C LEU A 357 10.79 28.40 4.19
N LEU A 358 10.11 27.30 3.83
CA LEU A 358 8.76 27.36 3.25
C LEU A 358 7.75 27.93 4.25
N ASP A 359 7.82 27.52 5.51
CA ASP A 359 6.96 28.00 6.60
C ASP A 359 7.15 29.50 6.81
N LEU A 360 8.40 29.98 6.88
CA LEU A 360 8.72 31.41 6.95
C LEU A 360 8.20 32.20 5.74
N LEU A 361 8.29 31.64 4.52
CA LEU A 361 7.78 32.31 3.32
C LEU A 361 6.25 32.38 3.30
N ILE A 362 5.57 31.32 3.75
CA ILE A 362 4.11 31.29 3.89
C ILE A 362 3.68 32.29 4.96
N ASP A 363 4.31 32.28 6.13
CA ASP A 363 4.05 33.22 7.21
C ASP A 363 4.24 34.67 6.76
N LEU A 364 5.32 34.95 6.04
CA LEU A 364 5.60 36.26 5.48
C LEU A 364 4.49 36.70 4.51
N GLN A 365 4.01 35.79 3.65
CA GLN A 365 2.92 36.08 2.73
C GLN A 365 1.57 36.26 3.44
N LEU A 366 1.27 35.47 4.47
CA LEU A 366 0.04 35.57 5.25
C LEU A 366 0.00 36.86 6.10
N GLN A 367 1.16 37.30 6.61
CA GLN A 367 1.30 38.52 7.40
C GLN A 367 1.47 39.78 6.53
N ARG A 368 1.43 39.64 5.21
CA ARG A 368 1.56 40.77 4.27
C ARG A 368 0.39 41.75 4.44
N LYS A 369 0.70 43.01 4.73
CA LYS A 369 -0.25 44.13 4.75
C LYS A 369 0.08 45.10 3.62
N GLY A 370 -0.64 44.99 2.50
CA GLY A 370 -0.37 45.79 1.30
C GLY A 370 0.99 45.44 0.67
N ASN A 371 1.94 46.37 0.66
CA ASN A 371 3.32 46.15 0.18
C ASN A 371 4.34 45.92 1.31
N TYR A 372 3.88 45.77 2.55
CA TYR A 372 4.74 45.60 3.72
C TYR A 372 4.66 44.17 4.26
N PHE A 373 5.81 43.64 4.68
CA PHE A 373 5.94 42.37 5.38
C PHE A 373 6.27 42.65 6.85
N SER A 374 5.52 42.03 7.76
CA SER A 374 5.86 42.03 9.18
C SER A 374 6.82 40.86 9.45
N HIS A 375 7.94 41.10 10.15
CA HIS A 375 8.73 40.01 10.72
C HIS A 375 8.32 39.81 12.19
N ARG A 376 8.37 38.58 12.69
CA ARG A 376 8.51 38.35 14.14
C ARG A 376 10.00 38.46 14.49
N GLN A 377 10.32 39.19 15.57
CA GLN A 377 11.67 39.16 16.16
C GLN A 377 11.93 37.81 16.82
#